data_AF-A0A2J4PR17-F1
#
_entry.id   AF-A0A2J4PR17-F1
#
_cell.length_a   1.000
_cell.length_b   1.000
_cell.length_c   1.000
_cell.angle_alpha   90.00
_cell.angle_beta   90.00
_cell.angle_gamma   90.00
#
_symmetry.space_group_name_H-M   'P 1'
#
loop_
_entity.id
_entity.type
_entity.pdbx_description
1 polymer ?
#
loop_
_entity_poly.entity_id
_entity_poly.type
_entity_poly.pdbx_seq_one_letter_code
_entity_poly.pdbx_strand_id
1 'polypeptide(L)'
;MNLQTFIDAIPSFLWSDGNGAASGLAVTAELFLLSIVPGMALAIAMAVGQVYGPRGLALPIRAFTYFFRSTPLYLQLMLIYYGLSQFDIVQTGWMNDQPFWLLFRDATFCATLALVLNT
;
A
#
# COMPACT_ATOMS: atom_id res chain seq x y z
N MET A 1 7.86 -33.49 -16.71
CA MET A 1 7.48 -32.09 -16.93
C MET A 1 8.38 -31.57 -18.04
N ASN A 2 7.82 -31.21 -19.21
CA ASN A 2 8.59 -30.93 -20.42
C ASN A 2 8.77 -29.42 -20.61
N LEU A 3 9.84 -28.99 -21.27
CA LEU A 3 10.14 -27.56 -21.46
C LEU A 3 9.00 -26.81 -22.19
N GLN A 4 8.33 -27.46 -23.15
CA GLN A 4 7.12 -26.93 -23.79
C GLN A 4 6.01 -26.61 -22.78
N THR A 5 5.72 -27.50 -21.83
CA THR A 5 4.67 -27.26 -20.82
C THR A 5 4.99 -26.09 -19.90
N PHE A 6 6.27 -25.75 -19.72
CA PHE A 6 6.68 -24.57 -18.96
C PHE A 6 6.48 -23.29 -19.76
N ILE A 7 6.86 -23.29 -21.04
CA ILE A 7 6.72 -22.13 -21.93
C ILE A 7 5.24 -21.78 -22.16
N ASP A 8 4.38 -22.78 -22.31
CA ASP A 8 2.93 -22.58 -22.52
C ASP A 8 2.21 -22.05 -21.27
N ALA A 9 2.78 -22.25 -20.07
CA ALA A 9 2.22 -21.79 -18.80
C ALA A 9 2.65 -20.36 -18.41
N ILE A 10 3.66 -19.79 -19.07
CA ILE A 10 4.15 -18.43 -18.78
C ILE A 10 3.06 -17.36 -19.01
N PRO A 11 2.34 -17.33 -20.14
CA PRO A 11 1.35 -16.29 -20.41
C PRO A 11 0.20 -16.29 -19.39
N SER A 12 -0.25 -17.48 -18.97
CA SER A 12 -1.27 -17.62 -17.92
C SER A 12 -0.76 -17.12 -16.58
N PHE A 13 0.49 -17.40 -16.23
CA PHE A 13 1.08 -16.92 -14.98
C PHE A 13 1.31 -15.40 -14.97
N LEU A 14 1.63 -14.80 -16.13
CA LEU A 14 1.93 -13.37 -16.23
C LEU A 14 0.69 -12.47 -16.28
N TRP A 15 -0.41 -12.92 -16.91
CA TRP A 15 -1.51 -12.01 -17.24
C TRP A 15 -2.89 -12.48 -16.79
N SER A 16 -3.22 -13.77 -16.91
CA SER A 16 -4.57 -14.25 -16.61
C SER A 16 -4.59 -15.70 -16.19
N ASP A 17 -5.14 -15.94 -15.00
CA ASP A 17 -5.19 -17.27 -14.38
C ASP A 17 -6.34 -18.15 -14.93
N GLY A 18 -6.73 -17.95 -16.19
CA GLY A 18 -7.77 -18.73 -16.87
C GLY A 18 -9.23 -18.45 -16.45
N ASN A 19 -9.46 -17.66 -15.40
CA ASN A 19 -10.80 -17.35 -14.87
C ASN A 19 -11.23 -15.89 -15.07
N GLY A 20 -10.59 -15.16 -15.99
CA GLY A 20 -10.87 -13.73 -16.26
C GLY A 20 -10.33 -12.75 -15.21
N ALA A 21 -9.68 -13.23 -14.15
CA ALA A 21 -8.97 -12.42 -13.17
C ALA A 21 -7.49 -12.20 -13.58
N ALA A 22 -6.93 -11.05 -13.21
CA ALA A 22 -5.50 -10.78 -13.33
C ALA A 22 -4.71 -11.79 -12.49
N SER A 23 -3.57 -12.28 -13.00
CA SER A 23 -2.75 -13.21 -12.25
C SER A 23 -2.18 -12.55 -10.98
N GLY A 24 -1.83 -13.35 -9.97
CA GLY A 24 -1.24 -12.81 -8.74
C GLY A 24 0.05 -12.02 -8.99
N LEU A 25 0.83 -12.39 -10.02
CA LEU A 25 1.99 -11.63 -10.45
C LEU A 25 1.61 -10.26 -11.02
N ALA A 26 0.55 -10.19 -11.83
CA ALA A 26 0.05 -8.92 -12.35
C ALA A 26 -0.44 -7.98 -11.21
N VAL A 27 -1.21 -8.51 -10.26
CA VAL A 27 -1.72 -7.72 -9.12
C VAL A 27 -0.59 -7.22 -8.21
N THR A 28 0.41 -8.05 -7.94
CA THR A 28 1.57 -7.64 -7.13
C THR A 28 2.41 -6.59 -7.85
N ALA A 29 2.60 -6.72 -9.17
CA ALA A 29 3.29 -5.72 -9.97
C ALA A 29 2.52 -4.38 -9.99
N GLU A 30 1.20 -4.42 -10.11
CA GLU A 30 0.34 -3.23 -10.05
C GLU A 30 0.46 -2.51 -8.70
N LEU A 31 0.29 -3.24 -7.59
CA LEU A 31 0.47 -2.71 -6.24
C LEU A 31 1.88 -2.14 -6.02
N PHE A 32 2.90 -2.83 -6.53
CA PHE A 32 4.29 -2.38 -6.43
C PHE A 32 4.50 -1.05 -7.16
N LEU A 33 4.00 -0.93 -8.40
CA LEU A 33 4.14 0.30 -9.19
C LEU A 33 3.33 1.46 -8.61
N LEU A 34 2.12 1.20 -8.11
CA LEU A 34 1.28 2.20 -7.48
C LEU A 34 1.84 2.71 -6.16
N SER A 35 2.56 1.88 -5.42
CA SER A 35 3.13 2.25 -4.11
C SER A 35 4.50 2.90 -4.20
N ILE A 36 5.37 2.43 -5.10
CA ILE A 36 6.77 2.87 -5.14
C ILE A 36 6.92 4.34 -5.52
N VAL A 37 6.11 4.84 -6.47
CA VAL A 37 6.18 6.23 -6.93
C VAL A 37 5.85 7.22 -5.80
N PRO A 38 4.68 7.14 -5.14
CA PRO A 38 4.38 8.00 -4.01
C PRO A 38 5.24 7.73 -2.77
N GLY A 39 5.60 6.46 -2.49
CA GLY A 39 6.47 6.10 -1.37
C GLY A 39 7.85 6.72 -1.49
N MET A 40 8.47 6.64 -2.66
CA MET A 40 9.78 7.22 -2.91
C MET A 40 9.74 8.76 -2.87
N ALA A 41 8.69 9.38 -3.42
CA ALA A 41 8.50 10.83 -3.34
C ALA A 41 8.39 11.31 -1.88
N LEU A 42 7.58 10.62 -1.07
CA LEU A 42 7.41 10.89 0.36
C LEU A 42 8.75 10.69 1.11
N ALA A 43 9.45 9.60 0.85
CA ALA A 43 10.73 9.28 1.47
C ALA A 43 11.80 10.36 1.18
N ILE A 44 11.87 10.84 -0.06
CA ILE A 44 12.79 11.94 -0.44
C ILE A 44 12.40 13.23 0.28
N ALA A 45 11.13 13.61 0.29
CA ALA A 45 10.66 14.82 0.96
C ALA A 45 10.97 14.79 2.47
N MET A 46 10.72 13.65 3.12
CA MET A 46 11.04 13.43 4.52
C MET A 46 12.55 13.46 4.79
N ALA A 47 13.37 12.83 3.94
CA ALA A 47 14.82 12.83 4.09
C ALA A 47 15.40 14.26 3.99
N VAL A 48 14.96 15.03 2.99
CA VAL A 48 15.38 16.43 2.83
C VAL A 48 14.94 17.28 4.03
N GLY A 49 13.68 17.15 4.46
CA GLY A 49 13.15 17.87 5.62
C GLY A 49 13.85 17.50 6.93
N GLN A 50 14.30 16.27 7.07
CA GLN A 50 15.02 15.79 8.26
C GLN A 50 16.47 16.30 8.31
N VAL A 51 17.14 16.45 7.16
CA VAL A 51 18.54 16.91 7.07
C VAL A 51 18.64 18.43 7.14
N TYR A 52 17.79 19.13 6.38
CA TYR A 52 17.88 20.60 6.23
C TYR A 52 16.87 21.38 7.07
N GLY A 53 15.87 20.71 7.65
CA GLY A 53 14.81 21.37 8.42
C GLY A 53 15.23 21.76 9.84
N PRO A 54 14.49 22.71 10.47
CA PRO A 54 14.70 23.07 11.87
C PRO A 54 14.41 21.87 12.78
N ARG A 55 15.00 21.86 13.98
CA ARG A 55 14.85 20.75 14.95
C ARG A 55 13.38 20.38 15.23
N GLY A 56 12.48 21.36 15.22
CA GLY A 56 11.05 21.16 15.43
C GLY A 56 10.35 20.39 14.29
N LEU A 57 10.87 20.43 13.06
CA LEU A 57 10.36 19.67 11.92
C LEU A 57 11.08 18.33 11.75
N ALA A 58 12.38 18.28 12.06
CA ALA A 58 13.15 17.05 12.00
C ALA A 58 12.68 16.00 13.03
N LEU A 59 12.23 16.43 14.21
CA LEU A 59 11.73 15.54 15.27
C LEU A 59 10.46 14.75 14.86
N PRO A 60 9.36 15.36 14.38
CA PRO A 60 8.19 14.61 13.96
C PRO A 60 8.47 13.71 12.76
N ILE A 61 9.33 14.12 11.81
CA ILE A 61 9.74 13.25 10.70
C ILE A 61 10.52 12.02 11.21
N ARG A 62 11.41 12.20 12.19
CA ARG A 62 12.11 11.08 12.86
C ARG A 62 11.13 10.16 13.58
N ALA A 63 10.17 10.70 14.31
CA ALA A 63 9.17 9.92 15.02
C ALA A 63 8.31 9.10 14.04
N PHE A 64 7.84 9.73 12.96
CA PHE A 64 7.09 9.07 11.89
C PHE A 64 7.91 7.93 11.28
N THR A 65 9.11 8.23 10.76
CA THR A 65 9.96 7.22 10.10
C THR A 65 10.34 6.08 11.04
N TYR A 66 10.60 6.37 12.32
CA TYR A 66 10.86 5.34 13.32
C TYR A 66 9.64 4.45 13.56
N PHE A 67 8.45 5.03 13.73
CA PHE A 67 7.22 4.25 13.97
C PHE A 67 6.86 3.36 12.79
N PHE A 68 6.81 3.91 11.58
CA PHE A 68 6.39 3.15 10.40
C PHE A 68 7.44 2.15 9.89
N ARG A 69 8.73 2.33 10.22
CA ARG A 69 9.77 1.33 9.90
C ARG A 69 9.97 0.27 10.98
N SER A 70 9.61 0.57 12.23
CA SER A 70 9.71 -0.41 13.33
C SER A 70 8.47 -1.29 13.49
N THR A 71 7.36 -0.93 12.86
CA THR A 71 6.12 -1.72 12.91
C THR A 71 6.07 -2.74 11.76
N PRO A 72 5.68 -4.00 12.03
CA PRO A 72 5.48 -5.01 10.98
C PRO A 72 4.46 -4.54 9.95
N LEU A 73 4.80 -4.61 8.65
CA LEU A 73 3.92 -4.18 7.55
C LEU A 73 2.55 -4.87 7.60
N TYR A 74 2.52 -6.15 7.97
CA TYR A 74 1.26 -6.89 8.16
C TYR A 74 0.34 -6.23 9.19
N LEU A 75 0.90 -5.75 10.31
CA LEU A 75 0.12 -5.05 11.33
C LEU A 75 -0.39 -3.71 10.82
N GLN A 76 0.41 -2.96 10.05
CA GLN A 76 -0.05 -1.71 9.45
C GLN A 76 -1.24 -1.95 8.52
N LEU A 77 -1.16 -2.98 7.67
CA LEU A 77 -2.26 -3.35 6.78
C LEU A 77 -3.52 -3.74 7.56
N MET A 78 -3.37 -4.56 8.61
CA MET A 78 -4.52 -4.94 9.45
C MET A 78 -5.14 -3.75 10.16
N LEU A 79 -4.34 -2.82 10.69
CA LEU A 79 -4.84 -1.62 11.35
C LEU A 79 -5.55 -0.68 10.37
N ILE A 80 -5.03 -0.52 9.15
CA ILE A 80 -5.66 0.32 8.13
C ILE A 80 -6.96 -0.33 7.64
N TYR A 81 -6.95 -1.61 7.30
CA TYR A 81 -8.12 -2.26 6.69
C TYR A 81 -9.19 -2.63 7.73
N TYR A 82 -8.81 -3.35 8.79
CA TYR A 82 -9.76 -3.78 9.82
C TYR A 82 -9.90 -2.73 10.93
N GLY A 83 -8.80 -2.12 11.35
CA GLY A 83 -8.83 -1.15 12.46
C GLY A 83 -9.69 0.07 12.16
N LEU A 84 -9.53 0.69 10.99
CA LEU A 84 -10.34 1.86 10.60
C LEU A 84 -11.83 1.53 10.47
N SER A 85 -12.18 0.32 10.02
CA SER A 85 -13.58 -0.11 9.87
C SER A 85 -14.38 -0.11 11.19
N GLN A 86 -13.69 -0.14 12.34
CA GLN A 86 -14.33 -0.18 13.66
C GLN A 86 -14.82 1.18 14.15
N PHE A 87 -14.40 2.30 13.54
CA PHE A 87 -14.81 3.62 13.97
C PHE A 87 -16.14 4.02 13.33
N ASP A 88 -17.10 4.49 14.14
CA ASP A 88 -18.43 4.91 13.69
C ASP A 88 -18.38 6.00 12.62
N ILE A 89 -17.37 6.89 12.68
CA ILE A 89 -17.15 7.97 11.72
C ILE A 89 -16.90 7.40 10.31
N VAL A 90 -16.13 6.31 10.22
CA VAL A 90 -15.80 5.64 8.96
C VAL A 90 -17.03 4.95 8.39
N GLN A 91 -17.75 4.20 9.23
CA GLN A 91 -18.97 3.51 8.84
C GLN A 91 -20.06 4.51 8.38
N THR A 92 -20.22 5.62 9.10
CA THR A 92 -21.15 6.71 8.73
C THR A 92 -20.71 7.38 7.43
N GLY A 93 -19.39 7.55 7.23
CA GLY A 93 -18.82 8.02 5.97
C GLY A 93 -19.18 7.12 4.78
N TRP A 94 -19.16 5.81 4.97
CA TRP A 94 -19.57 4.84 3.93
C TRP A 94 -21.07 4.91 3.63
N MET A 95 -21.91 5.06 4.65
CA MET A 95 -23.37 5.18 4.47
C MET A 95 -23.77 6.48 3.76
N ASN A 96 -23.01 7.56 3.95
CA ASN A 96 -23.25 8.85 3.33
C ASN A 96 -22.50 9.03 1.98
N ASP A 97 -22.01 7.94 1.39
CA ASP A 97 -21.23 7.91 0.15
C ASP A 97 -20.11 8.96 0.08
N GLN A 98 -19.45 9.20 1.22
CA GLN A 98 -18.37 10.19 1.30
C GLN A 98 -17.14 9.68 0.53
N PRO A 99 -16.66 10.40 -0.51
CA PRO A 99 -15.60 9.91 -1.39
C PRO A 99 -14.35 9.48 -0.63
N PHE A 100 -13.93 10.25 0.37
CA PHE A 100 -12.73 9.98 1.16
C PHE A 100 -12.78 8.65 1.94
N TRP A 101 -13.90 8.37 2.61
CA TRP A 101 -14.03 7.16 3.43
C TRP A 101 -14.21 5.91 2.57
N LEU A 102 -14.83 6.05 1.40
CA LEU A 102 -15.00 4.96 0.44
C LEU A 102 -13.67 4.37 -0.04
N LEU A 103 -12.59 5.16 -0.10
CA LEU A 103 -11.25 4.63 -0.43
C LEU A 103 -10.79 3.56 0.56
N PHE A 104 -11.11 3.70 1.85
CA PHE A 104 -10.74 2.72 2.89
C PHE A 104 -11.60 1.44 2.87
N ARG A 105 -12.62 1.39 2.01
CA ARG A 105 -13.37 0.16 1.75
C ARG A 105 -12.63 -0.76 0.77
N ASP A 106 -11.78 -0.20 -0.08
CA ASP A 106 -11.00 -0.95 -1.07
C ASP A 106 -9.69 -1.49 -0.45
N ALA A 107 -9.52 -2.81 -0.53
CA ALA A 107 -8.32 -3.49 -0.05
C ALA A 107 -7.06 -3.06 -0.81
N THR A 108 -7.18 -2.75 -2.10
CA THR A 108 -6.08 -2.34 -2.98
C THR A 108 -5.51 -0.98 -2.55
N PHE A 109 -6.39 -0.05 -2.22
CA PHE A 109 -6.00 1.25 -1.68
C PHE A 109 -5.37 1.12 -0.29
N CYS A 110 -5.97 0.32 0.61
CA CYS A 110 -5.42 0.07 1.94
C CYS A 110 -4.01 -0.56 1.88
N ALA A 111 -3.82 -1.53 1.00
CA ALA A 111 -2.53 -2.17 0.75
C ALA A 111 -1.49 -1.19 0.20
N THR A 112 -1.87 -0.39 -0.78
CA THR A 112 -0.99 0.63 -1.36
C THR A 112 -0.59 1.66 -0.31
N LEU A 113 -1.53 2.14 0.51
CA LEU A 113 -1.26 3.10 1.57
C LEU A 113 -0.29 2.54 2.62
N ALA A 114 -0.50 1.30 3.08
CA ALA A 114 0.42 0.65 4.00
C ALA A 114 1.84 0.53 3.42
N LEU A 115 1.95 0.15 2.15
CA LEU A 115 3.23 -0.01 1.46
C LEU A 115 3.96 1.33 1.27
N VAL A 116 3.22 2.39 0.93
CA VAL A 116 3.73 3.77 0.82
C VAL A 116 4.27 4.27 2.15
N LEU A 117 3.55 4.04 3.25
CA LEU A 117 3.95 4.51 4.58
C LEU A 117 5.17 3.76 5.14
N ASN A 118 5.39 2.51 4.72
CA ASN A 118 6.53 1.69 5.16
C ASN A 118 7.82 1.92 4.35
N THR A 119 7.76 2.63 3.22
CA THR A 119 8.91 2.92 2.34
C THR A 119 9.83 3.99 2.94
#